data_AF-A0A0K8RL42-F1
#
_entry.id   AF-A0A0K8RL42-F1
#
_cell.length_a   1.000
_cell.length_b   1.000
_cell.length_c   1.000
_cell.angle_alpha   90.00
_cell.angle_beta   90.00
_cell.angle_gamma   90.00
#
_symmetry.space_group_name_H-M   'P 1'
#
loop_
_entity.id
_entity.type
_entity.pdbx_description
1 polymer ?
#
loop_
_entity_poly.entity_id
_entity_poly.type
_entity_poly.pdbx_seq_one_letter_code
_entity_poly.pdbx_strand_id
1 'polypeptide(L)'
;MNAIVCILHFGVAWISIAGWGPSSSAKDLSGMEIYEFSGWVSCLDRDNVTCENKNGTHASYNPLTGKCEVIVGTDCGGGENHFTNMTECNKTCNDAPKPPCSLEMEDGPGRAIHYRWHFNTSAAQCTQFIYGGAYGNGNNFESLEECQGNCSGFSLFKKVNVSIDGSSSSVPSS
;
A
#
# COMPACT_ATOMS: atom_id res chain seq x y z
N MET A 1 28.57 -14.60 -3.36
CA MET A 1 29.39 -14.33 -2.15
C MET A 1 28.56 -13.40 -1.28
N ASN A 2 28.29 -13.83 -0.06
CA ASN A 2 27.34 -13.18 0.84
C ASN A 2 27.91 -11.86 1.36
N ALA A 3 27.08 -10.81 1.45
CA ALA A 3 27.41 -9.60 2.20
C ALA A 3 26.28 -9.30 3.19
N ILE A 4 26.69 -9.12 4.44
CA ILE A 4 25.87 -8.95 5.63
C ILE A 4 25.36 -7.50 5.69
N VAL A 5 24.06 -7.30 5.90
CA VAL A 5 23.48 -5.99 6.19
C VAL A 5 23.26 -5.90 7.70
N CYS A 6 24.03 -5.06 8.38
CA CYS A 6 23.77 -4.68 9.77
C CYS A 6 22.84 -3.46 9.79
N ILE A 7 21.68 -3.58 10.43
CA ILE A 7 20.82 -2.44 10.75
C ILE A 7 21.05 -2.12 12.23
N LEU A 8 21.74 -1.02 12.51
CA LEU A 8 21.76 -0.42 13.84
C LEU A 8 20.82 0.79 13.82
N HIS A 9 19.62 0.60 14.38
CA HIS A 9 18.79 1.70 14.87
C HIS A 9 19.47 2.29 16.11
N PHE A 10 19.84 3.57 16.09
CA PHE A 10 19.61 4.54 17.18
C PHE A 10 19.93 5.94 16.63
N GLY A 11 19.11 6.92 17.02
CA GLY A 11 19.06 8.25 16.42
C GLY A 11 20.39 9.02 16.42
N VAL A 12 20.49 9.91 15.42
CA VAL A 12 21.43 11.05 15.31
C VAL A 12 22.84 10.85 15.87
N ALA A 13 23.77 10.46 15.00
CA ALA A 13 25.17 10.86 15.10
C ALA A 13 25.79 10.94 13.71
N TRP A 14 26.31 12.12 13.36
CA TRP A 14 27.15 12.32 12.19
C TRP A 14 28.44 11.52 12.36
N ILE A 15 28.78 10.69 11.37
CA ILE A 15 30.15 10.23 11.19
C ILE A 15 30.62 10.74 9.82
N SER A 16 31.30 11.88 9.83
CA SER A 16 32.16 12.29 8.73
C SER A 16 33.38 11.38 8.73
N ILE A 17 33.38 10.32 7.93
CA ILE A 17 34.63 9.62 7.59
C ILE A 17 35.31 10.47 6.52
N ALA A 18 36.19 11.38 6.95
CA ALA A 18 37.16 12.02 6.07
C ALA A 18 38.22 10.99 5.67
N GLY A 19 37.89 10.14 4.69
CA GLY A 19 38.87 9.42 3.88
C GLY A 19 39.22 10.28 2.68
N TRP A 20 40.30 11.06 2.78
CA TRP A 20 40.80 11.87 1.67
C TRP A 20 41.32 10.95 0.55
N GLY A 21 40.52 10.82 -0.51
CA GLY A 21 40.96 10.40 -1.84
C GLY A 21 40.36 11.35 -2.87
N PRO A 22 41.15 12.07 -3.70
CA PRO A 22 40.60 12.96 -4.71
C PRO A 22 40.09 12.12 -5.88
N SER A 23 38.85 11.64 -5.79
CA SER A 23 37.95 11.20 -6.89
C SER A 23 36.95 10.12 -6.45
N SER A 24 36.12 10.39 -5.44
CA SER A 24 34.80 9.76 -5.43
C SER A 24 33.88 10.57 -6.36
N SER A 25 34.16 10.55 -7.67
CA SER A 25 33.09 10.78 -8.62
C SER A 25 32.01 9.77 -8.28
N ALA A 26 30.76 10.23 -8.12
CA ALA A 26 29.58 9.37 -8.13
C ALA A 26 29.51 8.67 -9.49
N LYS A 27 30.39 7.68 -9.71
CA LYS A 27 30.38 6.85 -10.89
C LYS A 27 29.29 5.82 -10.65
N ASP A 28 28.19 6.10 -11.34
CA ASP A 28 27.16 5.16 -11.71
C ASP A 28 26.29 4.60 -10.58
N LEU A 29 25.35 5.44 -10.14
CA LEU A 29 24.08 4.98 -9.57
C LEU A 29 23.13 4.41 -10.66
N SER A 30 23.56 4.30 -11.93
CA SER A 30 22.75 3.69 -12.98
C SER A 30 22.64 2.18 -12.71
N GLY A 31 21.46 1.75 -12.29
CA GLY A 31 21.18 0.35 -11.93
C GLY A 31 20.55 0.16 -10.56
N MET A 32 20.47 1.21 -9.72
CA MET A 32 19.67 1.15 -8.50
C MET A 32 18.18 1.28 -8.84
N GLU A 33 17.41 0.21 -8.60
CA GLU A 33 15.95 0.25 -8.70
C GLU A 33 15.37 0.72 -7.36
N ILE A 34 14.62 1.82 -7.41
CA ILE A 34 13.93 2.36 -6.23
C ILE A 34 12.48 1.90 -6.31
N TYR A 35 11.97 1.41 -5.18
CA TYR A 35 10.59 0.98 -5.04
C TYR A 35 9.90 1.82 -3.96
N GLU A 36 8.66 2.21 -4.23
CA GLU A 36 7.76 2.80 -3.26
C GLU A 36 6.56 1.88 -3.02
N PHE A 37 5.92 2.00 -1.86
CA PHE A 37 4.65 1.32 -1.64
C PHE A 37 3.60 1.87 -2.60
N SER A 38 2.79 0.98 -3.14
CA SER A 38 1.67 1.38 -3.98
C SER A 38 0.65 2.16 -3.15
N GLY A 39 0.26 3.34 -3.63
CA GLY A 39 -0.65 4.23 -2.89
C GLY A 39 -1.98 3.56 -2.49
N TRP A 40 -2.47 2.62 -3.30
CA TRP A 40 -3.71 1.90 -3.02
C TRP A 40 -3.67 1.04 -1.75
N VAL A 41 -2.49 0.70 -1.21
CA VAL A 41 -2.37 -0.10 0.02
C VAL A 41 -3.05 0.63 1.19
N SER A 42 -2.79 1.93 1.34
CA SER A 42 -3.42 2.77 2.38
C SER A 42 -4.95 2.78 2.32
N CYS A 43 -5.52 2.64 1.12
CA CYS A 43 -6.97 2.66 0.89
C CYS A 43 -7.67 1.39 1.40
N LEU A 44 -6.94 0.28 1.54
CA LEU A 44 -7.45 -1.02 1.96
C LEU A 44 -6.90 -1.43 3.35
N ASP A 45 -6.25 -0.51 4.06
CA ASP A 45 -5.79 -0.76 5.41
C ASP A 45 -6.97 -1.00 6.35
N ARG A 46 -6.78 -1.99 7.23
CA ARG A 46 -7.77 -2.45 8.21
C ARG A 46 -7.73 -1.64 9.49
N ASP A 47 -6.67 -0.86 9.67
CA ASP A 47 -6.48 -0.03 10.85
C ASP A 47 -7.59 1.02 10.93
N ASN A 48 -8.18 1.15 12.11
CA ASN A 48 -9.31 2.02 12.29
C ASN A 48 -8.87 3.49 12.23
N VAL A 49 -9.66 4.32 11.54
CA VAL A 49 -9.47 5.76 11.51
C VAL A 49 -10.26 6.39 12.65
N THR A 50 -9.58 7.16 13.50
CA THR A 50 -10.19 7.91 14.59
C THR A 50 -9.90 9.39 14.43
N CYS A 51 -10.95 10.21 14.39
CA CYS A 51 -10.83 11.66 14.31
C CYS A 51 -11.18 12.32 15.65
N GLU A 52 -10.28 13.14 16.18
CA GLU A 52 -10.45 13.85 17.46
C GLU A 52 -11.55 14.91 17.37
N ASN A 53 -11.60 15.61 16.24
CA ASN A 53 -12.58 16.64 15.98
C ASN A 53 -13.70 16.10 15.09
N LYS A 54 -14.95 16.38 15.45
CA LYS A 54 -16.15 15.99 14.68
C LYS A 54 -16.70 17.11 13.81
N ASN A 55 -16.12 18.31 13.88
CA ASN A 55 -16.49 19.43 13.05
C ASN A 55 -15.66 19.44 11.77
N GLY A 56 -16.32 19.34 10.61
CA GLY A 56 -15.66 19.23 9.30
C GLY A 56 -15.70 17.79 8.75
N THR A 57 -14.96 17.57 7.67
CA THR A 57 -15.01 16.32 6.90
C THR A 57 -13.66 15.97 6.29
N HIS A 58 -13.42 14.68 6.10
CA HIS A 58 -12.33 14.12 5.30
C HIS A 58 -12.91 13.17 4.24
N ALA A 59 -12.07 12.64 3.35
CA ALA A 59 -12.45 11.57 2.43
C ALA A 59 -11.80 10.24 2.84
N SER A 60 -12.51 9.13 2.64
CA SER A 60 -11.99 7.78 2.87
C SER A 60 -12.46 6.85 1.76
N TYR A 61 -11.65 5.85 1.44
CA TYR A 61 -12.01 4.82 0.46
C TYR A 61 -12.86 3.73 1.11
N ASN A 62 -14.00 3.43 0.51
CA ASN A 62 -14.88 2.36 0.94
C ASN A 62 -14.58 1.10 0.11
N PRO A 63 -13.96 0.06 0.70
CA PRO A 63 -13.59 -1.16 -0.02
C PRO A 63 -14.80 -1.99 -0.46
N LEU A 64 -16.00 -1.76 0.13
CA LEU A 64 -17.23 -2.44 -0.25
C LEU A 64 -17.86 -1.84 -1.51
N THR A 65 -17.72 -0.53 -1.72
CA THR A 65 -18.27 0.17 -2.89
C THR A 65 -17.22 0.41 -3.98
N GLY A 66 -15.94 0.33 -3.61
CA GLY A 66 -14.80 0.60 -4.48
C GLY A 66 -14.65 2.09 -4.81
N LYS A 67 -15.09 2.98 -3.91
CA LYS A 67 -15.17 4.44 -4.13
C LYS A 67 -14.74 5.23 -2.91
N CYS A 68 -14.22 6.43 -3.16
CA CYS A 68 -14.01 7.42 -2.11
C CYS A 68 -15.34 8.08 -1.70
N GLU A 69 -15.51 8.26 -0.39
CA GLU A 69 -16.70 8.80 0.26
C GLU A 69 -16.29 9.88 1.27
N VAL A 70 -17.18 10.84 1.52
CA VAL A 70 -16.92 11.92 2.49
C VAL A 70 -17.40 11.48 3.87
N ILE A 71 -16.53 11.57 4.87
CA ILE A 71 -16.78 11.14 6.24
C ILE A 71 -16.60 12.33 7.20
N VAL A 72 -17.38 12.35 8.26
CA VAL A 72 -17.35 13.43 9.27
C VAL A 72 -16.12 13.28 10.16
N GLY A 73 -15.40 14.39 10.33
CA GLY A 73 -14.30 14.54 11.27
C GLY A 73 -13.02 15.07 10.63
N THR A 74 -12.21 15.72 11.45
CA THR A 74 -10.87 16.24 11.13
C THR A 74 -9.88 15.82 12.21
N ASP A 75 -8.59 16.06 11.97
CA ASP A 75 -7.52 15.68 12.92
C ASP A 75 -7.58 14.17 13.19
N CYS A 76 -7.57 13.42 12.08
CA CYS A 76 -7.70 11.97 12.08
C CYS A 76 -6.32 11.30 12.21
N GLY A 77 -6.30 10.21 12.98
CA GLY A 77 -5.14 9.33 13.15
C GLY A 77 -5.59 7.87 13.24
N GLY A 78 -4.64 6.97 13.47
CA GLY A 78 -4.85 5.53 13.31
C GLY A 78 -4.54 5.11 11.89
N GLY A 79 -5.48 4.43 11.22
CA GLY A 79 -5.29 3.94 9.85
C GLY A 79 -5.06 5.05 8.81
N GLU A 80 -4.41 4.68 7.71
CA GLU A 80 -4.02 5.62 6.63
C GLU A 80 -5.13 5.89 5.61
N ASN A 81 -6.28 5.21 5.71
CA ASN A 81 -7.44 5.39 4.83
C ASN A 81 -8.25 6.67 5.17
N HIS A 82 -7.57 7.81 5.26
CA HIS A 82 -8.18 9.11 5.45
C HIS A 82 -7.39 10.17 4.67
N PHE A 83 -8.09 11.00 3.93
CA PHE A 83 -7.51 11.95 2.99
C PHE A 83 -8.11 13.33 3.22
N THR A 84 -7.32 14.38 3.00
CA THR A 84 -7.78 15.76 3.29
C THR A 84 -8.97 16.16 2.45
N ASN A 85 -9.10 15.59 1.25
CA ASN A 85 -10.19 15.86 0.33
C ASN A 85 -10.41 14.71 -0.67
N MET A 86 -11.53 14.80 -1.38
CA MET A 86 -11.96 13.81 -2.38
C MET A 86 -10.96 13.66 -3.54
N THR A 87 -10.29 14.73 -3.96
CA THR A 87 -9.33 14.69 -5.07
C THR A 87 -8.10 13.87 -4.70
N GLU A 88 -7.60 14.04 -3.49
CA GLU A 88 -6.47 13.27 -2.96
C GLU A 88 -6.84 11.79 -2.83
N CYS A 89 -7.99 11.47 -2.23
CA CYS A 89 -8.47 10.09 -2.13
C CYS A 89 -8.58 9.43 -3.51
N ASN A 90 -9.23 10.09 -4.47
CA ASN A 90 -9.39 9.54 -5.82
C ASN A 90 -8.05 9.34 -6.52
N LYS A 91 -7.11 10.27 -6.37
CA LYS A 91 -5.77 10.14 -6.95
C LYS A 91 -5.04 8.91 -6.39
N THR A 92 -5.20 8.61 -5.11
CA THR A 92 -4.51 7.51 -4.43
C THR A 92 -5.22 6.17 -4.64
N CYS A 93 -6.56 6.14 -4.61
CA CYS A 93 -7.35 4.93 -4.47
C CYS A 93 -8.11 4.47 -5.72
N ASN A 94 -8.16 5.26 -6.79
CA ASN A 94 -8.88 4.85 -8.02
C ASN A 94 -8.32 3.57 -8.65
N ASP A 95 -7.02 3.34 -8.47
CA ASP A 95 -6.29 2.16 -8.95
C ASP A 95 -6.29 1.03 -7.91
N ALA A 96 -7.00 1.17 -6.78
CA ALA A 96 -7.14 0.09 -5.83
C ALA A 96 -7.97 -1.06 -6.42
N PRO A 97 -7.72 -2.31 -5.96
CA PRO A 97 -8.64 -3.41 -6.19
C PRO A 97 -10.07 -2.98 -5.87
N LYS A 98 -11.03 -3.38 -6.70
CA LYS A 98 -12.46 -3.14 -6.48
C LYS A 98 -13.14 -4.47 -6.11
N PRO A 99 -14.35 -4.45 -5.55
CA PRO A 99 -15.08 -5.68 -5.26
C PRO A 99 -15.20 -6.55 -6.53
N PRO A 100 -15.00 -7.87 -6.43
CA PRO A 100 -14.79 -8.64 -5.20
C PRO A 100 -13.36 -8.60 -4.64
N CYS A 101 -12.36 -8.20 -5.41
CA CYS A 101 -10.94 -8.30 -5.05
C CYS A 101 -10.52 -7.42 -3.86
N SER A 102 -11.27 -6.37 -3.54
CA SER A 102 -11.05 -5.55 -2.33
C SER A 102 -11.65 -6.12 -1.06
N LEU A 103 -12.56 -7.10 -1.18
CA LEU A 103 -13.27 -7.65 -0.03
C LEU A 103 -12.34 -8.58 0.76
N GLU A 104 -12.53 -8.66 2.06
CA GLU A 104 -11.80 -9.64 2.87
C GLU A 104 -12.26 -11.07 2.57
N MET A 105 -11.38 -12.04 2.87
CA MET A 105 -11.76 -13.44 2.89
C MET A 105 -12.85 -13.69 3.93
N GLU A 106 -13.89 -14.42 3.57
CA GLU A 106 -14.96 -14.83 4.48
C GLU A 106 -15.26 -16.32 4.31
N ASP A 107 -14.91 -17.12 5.32
CA ASP A 107 -15.12 -18.57 5.36
C ASP A 107 -16.59 -18.94 5.60
N GLY A 108 -17.35 -18.04 6.24
CA GLY A 108 -18.76 -18.20 6.53
C GLY A 108 -19.04 -19.23 7.64
N PRO A 109 -20.27 -19.28 8.20
CA PRO A 109 -20.59 -20.11 9.36
C PRO A 109 -20.77 -21.60 9.05
N GLY A 110 -20.63 -22.00 7.78
CA GLY A 110 -20.75 -23.39 7.37
C GLY A 110 -19.62 -24.28 7.92
N ARG A 111 -19.75 -25.60 7.77
CA ARG A 111 -18.78 -26.59 8.27
C ARG A 111 -18.26 -27.55 7.20
N ALA A 112 -18.58 -27.28 5.93
CA ALA A 112 -18.00 -28.02 4.83
C ALA A 112 -16.53 -27.61 4.65
N ILE A 113 -15.75 -28.46 4.00
CA ILE A 113 -14.36 -28.17 3.66
C ILE A 113 -14.31 -28.00 2.15
N HIS A 114 -14.47 -26.76 1.69
CA HIS A 114 -14.24 -26.40 0.30
C HIS A 114 -12.96 -25.60 0.16
N TYR A 115 -11.98 -26.18 -0.53
CA TYR A 115 -10.82 -25.42 -0.95
C TYR A 115 -11.23 -24.41 -2.01
N ARG A 116 -11.02 -23.13 -1.71
CA ARG A 116 -11.35 -21.99 -2.57
C ARG A 116 -10.18 -21.04 -2.63
N TRP A 117 -10.23 -20.10 -3.56
CA TRP A 117 -9.23 -19.06 -3.72
C TRP A 117 -9.84 -17.71 -3.41
N HIS A 118 -9.06 -16.82 -2.81
CA HIS A 118 -9.42 -15.42 -2.63
C HIS A 118 -8.22 -14.56 -2.97
N PHE A 119 -8.46 -13.32 -3.39
CA PHE A 119 -7.41 -12.32 -3.51
C PHE A 119 -7.03 -11.80 -2.12
N ASN A 120 -5.76 -11.92 -1.78
CA ASN A 120 -5.17 -11.38 -0.56
C ASN A 120 -4.52 -10.04 -0.90
N THR A 121 -5.16 -8.94 -0.50
CA THR A 121 -4.70 -7.58 -0.77
C THR A 121 -3.36 -7.28 -0.10
N SER A 122 -3.09 -7.83 1.09
CA SER A 122 -1.82 -7.66 1.81
C SER A 122 -0.64 -8.37 1.13
N ALA A 123 -0.90 -9.39 0.31
CA ALA A 123 0.11 -10.06 -0.50
C ALA A 123 0.07 -9.66 -1.98
N ALA A 124 -0.96 -8.91 -2.39
CA ALA A 124 -1.34 -8.66 -3.78
C ALA A 124 -1.41 -9.95 -4.63
N GLN A 125 -1.90 -11.06 -4.05
CA GLN A 125 -1.86 -12.39 -4.67
C GLN A 125 -3.10 -13.22 -4.32
N CYS A 126 -3.45 -14.15 -5.21
CA CYS A 126 -4.49 -15.14 -4.95
C CYS A 126 -3.95 -16.24 -4.02
N THR A 127 -4.63 -16.44 -2.89
CA THR A 127 -4.28 -17.46 -1.89
C THR A 127 -5.46 -18.38 -1.63
N GLN A 128 -5.15 -19.64 -1.30
CA GLN A 128 -6.17 -20.64 -1.00
C GLN A 128 -6.69 -20.48 0.44
N PHE A 129 -7.98 -20.71 0.64
CA PHE A 129 -8.64 -20.76 1.95
C PHE A 129 -9.68 -21.89 2.01
N ILE A 130 -10.16 -22.18 3.21
CA ILE A 130 -11.25 -23.15 3.44
C ILE A 130 -12.56 -22.37 3.57
N TYR A 131 -13.47 -22.60 2.63
CA TYR A 131 -14.82 -22.06 2.68
C TYR A 131 -15.78 -23.08 3.30
N GLY A 132 -16.57 -22.62 4.28
CA GLY A 132 -17.51 -23.42 5.05
C GLY A 132 -18.73 -23.90 4.25
N GLY A 133 -18.94 -23.39 3.03
CA GLY A 133 -20.02 -23.82 2.12
C GLY A 133 -21.33 -23.03 2.25
N ALA A 134 -21.38 -21.99 3.09
CA ALA A 134 -22.56 -21.14 3.25
C ALA A 134 -22.19 -19.69 3.57
N TYR A 135 -22.96 -18.73 3.06
CA TYR A 135 -22.72 -17.29 3.16
C TYR A 135 -21.34 -16.89 2.61
N GLY A 136 -20.63 -15.94 3.23
CA GLY A 136 -19.41 -15.39 2.67
C GLY A 136 -19.69 -14.23 1.71
N ASN A 137 -18.63 -13.82 1.00
CA ASN A 137 -18.69 -12.76 0.00
C ASN A 137 -18.08 -13.21 -1.34
N GLY A 138 -18.06 -12.28 -2.31
CA GLY A 138 -17.62 -12.56 -3.67
C GLY A 138 -16.12 -12.80 -3.86
N ASN A 139 -15.28 -12.56 -2.85
CA ASN A 139 -13.86 -12.89 -2.89
C ASN A 139 -13.65 -14.39 -2.60
N ASN A 140 -14.25 -15.23 -3.45
CA ASN A 140 -14.34 -16.67 -3.30
C ASN A 140 -14.45 -17.30 -4.69
N PHE A 141 -13.33 -17.85 -5.17
CA PHE A 141 -13.16 -18.39 -6.51
C PHE A 141 -12.90 -19.90 -6.44
N GLU A 142 -13.32 -20.64 -7.46
CA GLU A 142 -13.16 -22.10 -7.52
C GLU A 142 -11.72 -22.51 -7.86
N SER A 143 -11.01 -21.69 -8.64
CA SER A 143 -9.63 -21.96 -9.05
C SER A 143 -8.70 -20.75 -8.92
N LEU A 144 -7.40 -21.03 -8.97
CA LEU A 144 -6.36 -20.00 -8.98
C LEU A 144 -6.49 -19.13 -10.23
N GLU A 145 -6.75 -19.75 -11.38
CA GLU A 145 -6.89 -19.09 -12.67
C GLU A 145 -8.08 -18.13 -12.69
N GLU A 146 -9.20 -18.53 -12.08
CA GLU A 146 -10.38 -17.66 -11.93
C GLU A 146 -10.05 -16.45 -11.05
N CYS A 147 -9.41 -16.68 -9.90
CA CYS A 147 -9.00 -15.58 -9.02
C CYS A 147 -8.03 -14.62 -9.73
N GLN A 148 -6.99 -15.13 -10.40
CA GLN A 148 -6.03 -14.31 -11.12
C GLN A 148 -6.66 -13.60 -12.32
N GLY A 149 -7.59 -14.24 -13.02
CA GLY A 149 -8.35 -13.64 -14.10
C GLY A 149 -9.19 -12.44 -13.66
N ASN A 150 -9.69 -12.46 -12.43
CA ASN A 150 -10.49 -11.38 -11.85
C ASN A 150 -9.65 -10.32 -11.11
N CYS A 151 -8.56 -10.72 -10.43
CA CYS A 151 -7.87 -9.90 -9.44
C CYS A 151 -6.36 -9.70 -9.69
N SER A 152 -5.88 -9.84 -10.92
CA SER A 152 -4.48 -9.58 -11.27
C SER A 152 -4.17 -8.11 -11.53
N GLY A 153 -2.89 -7.79 -11.71
CA GLY A 153 -2.43 -6.43 -12.08
C GLY A 153 -2.06 -5.52 -10.90
N PHE A 154 -2.12 -6.03 -9.67
CA PHE A 154 -1.75 -5.29 -8.47
C PHE A 154 -0.37 -5.73 -7.96
N SER A 155 0.38 -4.78 -7.41
CA SER A 155 1.66 -5.00 -6.73
C SER A 155 1.69 -4.13 -5.48
N LEU A 156 2.28 -4.62 -4.40
CA LEU A 156 2.51 -3.84 -3.18
C LEU A 156 3.56 -2.75 -3.37
N PHE A 157 4.46 -2.95 -4.33
CA PHE A 157 5.56 -2.04 -4.61
C PHE A 157 5.53 -1.59 -6.06
N LYS A 158 5.76 -0.31 -6.29
CA LYS A 158 5.91 0.29 -7.62
C LYS A 158 7.34 0.76 -7.82
N LYS A 159 7.91 0.44 -8.98
CA LYS A 159 9.22 0.96 -9.37
C LYS A 159 9.12 2.45 -9.67
N VAL A 160 9.95 3.24 -9.01
CA VAL A 160 10.06 4.68 -9.21
C VAL A 160 11.24 4.96 -10.14
N ASN A 161 10.95 5.68 -11.22
CA ASN A 161 12.00 6.20 -12.10
C ASN A 161 12.49 7.53 -11.50
N VAL A 162 13.62 7.49 -10.81
CA VAL A 162 14.25 8.71 -10.28
C VAL A 162 15.13 9.31 -11.37
N SER A 163 14.67 10.40 -11.96
CA SER A 163 15.53 11.29 -12.74
C SER A 163 16.28 12.19 -11.78
N ILE A 164 17.58 11.97 -11.60
CA ILE A 164 18.42 12.93 -10.89
C ILE A 164 18.68 14.07 -11.89
N ASP A 165 17.79 15.06 -11.90
CA ASP A 165 18.08 16.32 -12.56
C ASP A 165 19.18 17.01 -11.76
N GLY A 166 20.40 16.97 -12.29
CA GLY A 166 21.52 17.73 -11.74
C GLY A 166 21.31 19.22 -11.96
N SER A 167 20.47 19.86 -11.16
CA SER A 167 20.33 21.32 -11.11
C SER A 167 19.82 21.80 -9.74
N SER A 168 20.78 22.27 -8.94
CA SER A 168 20.65 23.32 -7.92
C SER A 168 19.41 23.32 -7.02
N SER A 169 19.63 22.93 -5.76
CA SER A 169 18.94 23.52 -4.62
C SER A 169 19.07 25.05 -4.64
N SER A 170 18.00 25.77 -4.97
CA SER A 170 17.80 27.14 -4.48
C SER A 170 17.12 27.05 -3.11
N VAL A 171 17.91 27.35 -2.07
CA VAL A 171 17.41 27.67 -0.74
C VAL A 171 16.53 28.93 -0.86
N PRO A 172 15.27 28.96 -0.39
CA PRO A 172 14.58 30.21 -0.21
C PRO A 172 15.22 30.93 0.97
N SER A 173 15.85 32.06 0.70
CA SER A 173 16.24 33.02 1.72
C SER A 173 14.98 33.59 2.38
N SER A 174 14.90 33.52 3.69
CA SER A 174 14.04 34.36 4.53
C SER A 174 14.78 34.67 5.81
#